data_AF-A0A838W3P3-F1
#
_entry.id   AF-A0A838W3P3-F1
#
_cell.length_a   1.000
_cell.length_b   1.000
_cell.length_c   1.000
_cell.angle_alpha   90.00
_cell.angle_beta   90.00
_cell.angle_gamma   90.00
#
_symmetry.space_group_name_H-M   'P 1'
#
loop_
_entity.id
_entity.type
_entity.pdbx_description
1 polymer ?
#
loop_
_entity_poly.entity_id
_entity_poly.type
_entity_poly.pdbx_seq_one_letter_code
_entity_poly.pdbx_strand_id
1 'polypeptide(L)'
;MLKWNPTRMLTPTLLALLAVATACERGSRVEPAEVTAARQEAARTACISAAIARRAQENLDAFDVLDPAGGEDAIGPMRAAAAFARAFAQHAQLRATAFAYTDSAANHARSGADSVRHMETAVSFAPRSPERETVEGNVAAAYARDHAALRADEDHRCNWDI
;
A
#
# COMPACT_ATOMS: atom_id res chain seq x y z
N MET A 1 2.33 32.84 -13.29
CA MET A 1 1.26 32.13 -14.01
C MET A 1 1.84 30.88 -14.66
N LEU A 2 1.76 29.72 -13.99
CA LEU A 2 2.23 28.44 -14.53
C LEU A 2 1.05 27.72 -15.19
N LYS A 3 1.15 27.52 -16.51
CA LYS A 3 0.20 26.74 -17.31
C LYS A 3 0.27 25.27 -16.90
N TRP A 4 -0.85 24.76 -16.39
CA TRP A 4 -1.05 23.34 -16.11
C TRP A 4 -1.20 22.58 -17.44
N ASN A 5 -0.39 21.55 -17.65
CA ASN A 5 -0.40 20.72 -18.85
C ASN A 5 -0.89 19.31 -18.45
N PRO A 6 -2.11 18.89 -18.81
CA PRO A 6 -2.75 17.70 -18.24
C PRO A 6 -2.28 16.37 -18.85
N THR A 7 -1.25 16.36 -19.70
CA THR A 7 -0.84 15.18 -20.47
C THR A 7 0.25 14.32 -19.82
N ARG A 8 0.52 14.49 -18.52
CA ARG A 8 1.49 13.63 -17.83
C ARG A 8 0.84 12.36 -17.28
N MET A 9 0.98 11.32 -18.11
CA MET A 9 1.11 9.93 -17.70
C MET A 9 -0.09 9.35 -16.93
N LEU A 10 -1.15 9.07 -17.68
CA LEU A 10 -1.89 7.83 -17.45
C LEU A 10 -0.87 6.69 -17.61
N THR A 11 -0.36 6.18 -16.49
CA THR A 11 0.47 4.99 -16.44
C THR A 11 -0.24 3.83 -17.15
N PRO A 12 0.46 2.98 -17.92
CA PRO A 12 -0.15 1.87 -18.65
C PRO A 12 -0.96 0.91 -17.76
N THR A 13 -0.66 0.89 -16.45
CA THR A 13 -1.41 0.19 -15.40
C THR A 13 -2.86 0.64 -15.28
N LEU A 14 -3.14 1.94 -15.46
CA LEU A 14 -4.47 2.52 -15.33
C LEU A 14 -5.35 2.20 -16.55
N LEU A 15 -4.74 2.06 -17.74
CA LEU A 15 -5.45 1.64 -18.96
C LEU A 15 -5.81 0.15 -18.91
N ALA A 16 -4.93 -0.70 -18.37
CA ALA A 16 -5.19 -2.13 -18.22
C ALA A 16 -6.35 -2.43 -17.25
N LEU A 17 -6.48 -1.65 -16.16
CA LEU A 17 -7.57 -1.78 -15.19
C LEU A 17 -8.94 -1.37 -15.77
N LEU A 18 -8.98 -0.41 -16.70
CA LEU A 18 -10.21 0.00 -17.41
C LEU A 18 -10.72 -1.08 -18.38
N ALA A 19 -9.85 -1.93 -18.92
CA ALA A 19 -10.23 -3.02 -19.82
C ALA A 19 -10.98 -4.17 -19.11
N VAL A 20 -10.85 -4.29 -17.79
CA VAL A 20 -11.54 -5.32 -16.99
C VAL A 20 -13.04 -5.03 -16.86
N ALA A 21 -13.47 -3.77 -17.04
CA ALA A 21 -14.87 -3.37 -16.84
C ALA A 21 -15.83 -3.78 -17.98
N THR A 22 -15.34 -4.20 -19.15
CA THR A 22 -16.18 -4.53 -20.32
C THR A 22 -16.30 -6.02 -20.63
N ALA A 23 -15.58 -6.89 -19.92
CA ALA A 23 -15.54 -8.32 -20.20
C ALA A 23 -16.49 -9.14 -19.30
N CYS A 24 -17.79 -8.79 -19.29
CA CYS A 24 -18.84 -9.65 -18.73
C CYS A 24 -19.76 -10.17 -19.85
N GLU A 25 -19.18 -10.78 -20.88
CA GLU A 25 -19.91 -11.71 -21.74
C GLU A 25 -19.42 -13.13 -21.46
N ARG A 26 -20.36 -13.97 -20.99
CA ARG A 26 -20.21 -15.41 -20.77
C ARG A 26 -19.79 -16.08 -22.08
N GLY A 27 -18.50 -16.19 -22.28
CA GLY A 27 -17.86 -17.17 -23.12
C GLY A 27 -16.61 -17.58 -22.39
N SER A 28 -16.30 -18.87 -22.35
CA SER A 28 -15.06 -19.46 -21.86
C SER A 28 -13.85 -18.93 -22.64
N ARG A 29 -13.54 -17.65 -22.45
CA ARG A 29 -12.33 -16.98 -22.90
C ARG A 29 -11.30 -17.24 -21.82
N VAL A 30 -10.24 -17.94 -22.22
CA VAL A 30 -8.99 -17.98 -21.48
C VAL A 30 -8.66 -16.53 -21.10
N GLU A 31 -8.58 -16.28 -19.80
CA GLU A 31 -8.26 -14.96 -19.29
C GLU A 31 -6.87 -14.56 -19.83
N PRO A 32 -6.69 -13.33 -20.34
CA PRO A 32 -5.38 -12.91 -20.84
C PRO A 32 -4.32 -13.03 -19.73
N ALA A 33 -3.15 -13.55 -20.06
CA ALA A 33 -2.06 -13.74 -19.08
C ALA A 33 -1.70 -12.45 -18.33
N GLU A 34 -1.86 -11.29 -18.98
CA GLU A 34 -1.66 -9.96 -18.37
C GLU A 34 -2.65 -9.67 -17.25
N VAL A 35 -3.91 -10.12 -17.37
CA VAL A 35 -4.94 -9.95 -16.33
C VAL A 35 -4.64 -10.85 -15.13
N THR A 36 -4.23 -12.09 -15.38
CA THR A 36 -3.80 -13.01 -14.31
C THR A 36 -2.56 -12.48 -13.57
N ALA A 37 -1.57 -11.95 -14.30
CA ALA A 37 -0.38 -11.35 -13.70
C ALA A 37 -0.73 -10.10 -12.86
N ALA A 38 -1.63 -9.24 -13.34
CA ALA A 38 -2.07 -8.06 -12.59
C ALA A 38 -2.82 -8.42 -11.31
N ARG A 39 -3.63 -9.49 -11.34
CA ARG A 39 -4.35 -10.03 -10.18
C ARG A 39 -3.40 -10.60 -9.13
N GLN A 40 -2.43 -11.40 -9.54
CA GLN A 40 -1.39 -11.93 -8.64
C GLN A 40 -0.56 -10.80 -8.03
N GLU A 41 -0.23 -9.79 -8.83
CA GLU A 41 0.50 -8.61 -8.36
C GLU A 41 -0.29 -7.80 -7.32
N ALA A 42 -1.60 -7.63 -7.52
CA ALA A 42 -2.48 -6.96 -6.56
C ALA A 42 -2.54 -7.73 -5.22
N ALA A 43 -2.75 -9.04 -5.28
CA ALA A 43 -2.79 -9.90 -4.10
C ALA A 43 -1.44 -9.91 -3.35
N ARG A 44 -0.31 -10.02 -4.08
CA ARG A 44 1.05 -9.93 -3.53
C ARG A 44 1.26 -8.64 -2.76
N THR A 45 0.93 -7.52 -3.40
CA THR A 45 1.15 -6.18 -2.87
C THR A 45 0.28 -5.95 -1.63
N ALA A 46 -0.96 -6.41 -1.63
CA ALA A 46 -1.83 -6.37 -0.46
C ALA A 46 -1.27 -7.20 0.70
N CYS A 47 -0.81 -8.42 0.44
CA CYS A 47 -0.20 -9.30 1.45
C CYS A 47 1.06 -8.68 2.08
N ILE A 48 2.00 -8.19 1.26
CA ILE A 48 3.22 -7.53 1.74
C ILE A 48 2.87 -6.29 2.58
N SER A 49 1.97 -5.45 2.09
CA SER A 49 1.60 -4.21 2.78
C SER A 49 0.91 -4.49 4.12
N ALA A 50 0.07 -5.53 4.20
CA ALA A 50 -0.52 -5.99 5.45
C ALA A 50 0.54 -6.50 6.44
N ALA A 51 1.55 -7.23 5.96
CA ALA A 51 2.66 -7.69 6.80
C ALA A 51 3.48 -6.51 7.38
N ILE A 52 3.74 -5.48 6.58
CA ILE A 52 4.42 -4.25 7.03
C ILE A 52 3.57 -3.51 8.05
N ALA A 53 2.27 -3.33 7.80
CA ALA A 53 1.37 -2.65 8.73
C ALA A 53 1.29 -3.37 10.09
N ARG A 54 1.20 -4.70 10.10
CA ARG A 54 1.24 -5.50 11.33
C ARG A 54 2.55 -5.30 12.09
N ARG A 55 3.70 -5.43 11.41
CA ARG A 55 5.02 -5.22 12.04
C ARG A 55 5.19 -3.79 12.57
N ALA A 56 4.67 -2.80 11.85
CA ALA A 56 4.70 -1.41 12.28
C ALA A 56 3.90 -1.19 13.57
N GLN A 57 2.74 -1.83 13.69
CA GLN A 57 1.93 -1.80 14.90
C GLN A 57 2.64 -2.50 16.06
N GLU A 58 3.18 -3.70 15.85
CA GLU A 58 3.96 -4.43 16.87
C GLU A 58 5.14 -3.60 17.39
N ASN A 59 5.85 -2.89 16.49
CA ASN A 59 6.93 -1.99 16.86
C ASN A 59 6.43 -0.79 17.68
N LEU A 60 5.27 -0.22 17.32
CA LEU A 60 4.68 0.90 18.06
C LEU A 60 4.24 0.45 19.46
N ASP A 61 3.58 -0.70 19.58
CA ASP A 61 3.15 -1.27 20.85
C ASP A 61 4.35 -1.53 21.78
N ALA A 62 5.51 -1.92 21.22
CA ALA A 62 6.74 -2.06 21.98
C ALA A 62 7.24 -0.73 22.57
N PHE A 63 7.04 0.40 21.90
CA PHE A 63 7.37 1.72 22.46
C PHE A 63 6.42 2.13 23.60
N ASP A 64 5.14 1.78 23.51
CA ASP A 64 4.16 2.07 24.58
C ASP A 64 4.49 1.30 25.88
N VAL A 65 5.04 0.09 25.77
CA VAL A 65 5.51 -0.69 26.94
C VAL A 65 6.80 -0.11 27.55
N LEU A 66 7.62 0.57 26.74
CA LEU A 66 8.88 1.19 27.17
C LEU A 66 8.70 2.59 27.78
N ASP A 67 7.47 3.10 27.87
CA ASP A 67 7.12 4.38 28.51
C ASP A 67 6.43 4.22 29.90
N PRO A 68 7.00 3.53 30.91
CA PRO A 68 6.30 3.32 32.18
C PRO A 68 6.41 4.47 33.20
N ALA A 69 7.27 5.48 33.02
CA ALA A 69 7.34 6.63 33.92
C ALA A 69 8.17 7.74 33.28
N GLY A 70 7.53 8.88 32.98
CA GLY A 70 8.16 10.09 32.50
C GLY A 70 9.19 10.67 33.48
N GLY A 71 10.39 10.10 33.49
CA GLY A 71 11.58 10.83 33.88
C GLY A 71 11.87 11.85 32.79
N GLU A 72 12.05 13.12 33.16
CA GLU A 72 12.43 14.21 32.25
C GLU A 72 13.72 13.91 31.46
N ASP A 73 14.46 12.87 31.86
CA ASP A 73 15.71 12.40 31.28
C ASP A 73 15.57 11.31 30.21
N ALA A 74 14.36 10.94 29.78
CA ALA A 74 14.15 10.14 28.56
C ALA A 74 14.51 10.98 27.32
N ILE A 75 15.82 10.95 27.05
CA ILE A 75 16.65 11.58 26.04
C ILE A 75 15.90 11.75 24.71
N GLY A 76 15.90 12.96 24.15
CA GLY A 76 15.18 13.35 22.90
C GLY A 76 15.13 12.32 21.75
N PRO A 77 16.17 11.49 21.50
CA PRO A 77 16.12 10.43 20.50
C PRO A 77 14.99 9.39 20.70
N MET A 78 14.64 9.01 21.94
CA MET A 78 13.56 8.05 22.18
C MET A 78 12.19 8.63 21.81
N ARG A 79 11.95 9.90 22.14
CA ARG A 79 10.72 10.62 21.73
C ARG A 79 10.63 10.76 20.21
N ALA A 80 11.74 11.06 19.54
CA ALA A 80 11.80 11.13 18.08
C ALA A 80 11.54 9.75 17.44
N ALA A 81 12.09 8.68 18.00
CA ALA A 81 11.85 7.31 17.53
C ALA A 81 10.38 6.90 17.68
N ALA A 82 9.75 7.19 18.82
CA ALA A 82 8.33 6.93 19.05
C ALA A 82 7.43 7.74 18.08
N ALA A 83 7.75 9.02 17.86
CA ALA A 83 7.04 9.85 16.88
C ALA A 83 7.16 9.30 15.46
N PHE A 84 8.36 8.85 15.06
CA PHE A 84 8.57 8.20 13.77
C PHE A 84 7.79 6.88 13.68
N ALA A 85 7.85 6.02 14.70
CA ALA A 85 7.13 4.74 14.73
C ALA A 85 5.62 4.94 14.56
N ARG A 86 5.04 5.94 15.25
CA ARG A 86 3.63 6.30 15.12
C ARG A 86 3.27 6.75 13.70
N ALA A 87 4.08 7.65 13.12
CA ALA A 87 3.88 8.12 11.75
C ALA A 87 4.03 6.99 10.73
N PHE A 88 4.99 6.08 10.95
CA PHE A 88 5.21 4.91 10.12
C PHE A 88 4.04 3.92 10.17
N ALA A 89 3.55 3.59 11.37
CA ALA A 89 2.39 2.72 11.54
C ALA A 89 1.15 3.30 10.85
N GLN A 90 0.88 4.61 11.00
CA GLN A 90 -0.21 5.27 10.30
C GLN A 90 -0.06 5.19 8.77
N HIS A 91 1.14 5.46 8.25
CA HIS A 91 1.41 5.35 6.81
C HIS A 91 1.23 3.93 6.29
N ALA A 92 1.77 2.94 7.01
CA ALA A 92 1.68 1.53 6.64
C ALA A 92 0.23 1.05 6.64
N GLN A 93 -0.57 1.46 7.63
CA GLN A 93 -1.99 1.12 7.69
C GLN A 93 -2.77 1.71 6.51
N LEU A 94 -2.54 2.98 6.17
CA LEU A 94 -3.16 3.61 5.00
C LEU A 94 -2.81 2.88 3.70
N ARG A 95 -1.53 2.50 3.52
CA ARG A 95 -1.09 1.71 2.37
C ARG A 95 -1.73 0.33 2.33
N ALA A 96 -1.74 -0.40 3.46
CA ALA A 96 -2.36 -1.71 3.55
C ALA A 96 -3.84 -1.66 3.18
N THR A 97 -4.58 -0.67 3.69
CA THR A 97 -5.98 -0.47 3.33
C THR A 97 -6.15 -0.16 1.84
N ALA A 98 -5.35 0.75 1.27
CA ALA A 98 -5.42 1.07 -0.15
C ALA A 98 -5.16 -0.16 -1.04
N PHE A 99 -4.17 -0.97 -0.69
CA PHE A 99 -3.85 -2.18 -1.46
C PHE A 99 -4.86 -3.31 -1.26
N ALA A 100 -5.48 -3.45 -0.09
CA ALA A 100 -6.59 -4.38 0.12
C ALA A 100 -7.79 -4.05 -0.77
N TYR A 101 -8.09 -2.76 -0.96
CA TYR A 101 -9.13 -2.35 -1.91
C TYR A 101 -8.72 -2.54 -3.37
N THR A 102 -7.45 -2.35 -3.70
CA THR A 102 -6.93 -2.64 -5.05
C THR A 102 -7.04 -4.13 -5.38
N ASP A 103 -6.69 -4.99 -4.42
CA ASP A 103 -6.88 -6.44 -4.52
C ASP A 103 -8.36 -6.81 -4.65
N SER A 104 -9.22 -6.21 -3.83
CA SER A 104 -10.67 -6.40 -3.93
C SER A 104 -11.22 -6.02 -5.32
N ALA A 105 -10.72 -4.93 -5.91
CA ALA A 105 -11.09 -4.51 -7.25
C ALA A 105 -10.68 -5.52 -8.33
N ALA A 106 -9.53 -6.16 -8.17
CA ALA A 106 -8.95 -7.08 -9.16
C ALA A 106 -9.47 -8.51 -9.02
N ASN A 107 -9.62 -9.00 -7.79
CA ASN A 107 -9.84 -10.41 -7.46
C ASN A 107 -11.21 -10.73 -6.85
N HIS A 108 -11.91 -9.75 -6.27
CA HIS A 108 -13.14 -10.00 -5.51
C HIS A 108 -14.37 -9.23 -6.00
N ALA A 109 -14.20 -8.32 -6.95
CA ALA A 109 -15.29 -7.53 -7.51
C ALA A 109 -16.31 -8.43 -8.23
N ARG A 110 -17.59 -8.24 -7.94
CA ARG A 110 -18.67 -9.03 -8.56
C ARG A 110 -19.16 -8.45 -9.89
N SER A 111 -18.75 -7.23 -10.21
CA SER A 111 -19.05 -6.54 -11.47
C SER A 111 -18.04 -5.43 -11.73
N GLY A 112 -18.03 -4.88 -12.95
CA GLY A 112 -17.18 -3.72 -13.28
C GLY A 112 -17.47 -2.50 -12.41
N ALA A 113 -18.73 -2.20 -12.11
CA ALA A 113 -19.11 -1.10 -11.21
C ALA A 113 -18.60 -1.32 -9.77
N ASP A 114 -18.59 -2.58 -9.32
CA ASP A 114 -18.05 -2.96 -8.00
C ASP A 114 -16.53 -2.75 -7.95
N SER A 115 -15.83 -3.14 -9.02
CA SER A 115 -14.38 -2.94 -9.17
C SER A 115 -14.02 -1.46 -9.14
N VAL A 116 -14.75 -0.61 -9.87
CA VAL A 116 -14.55 0.84 -9.86
C VAL A 116 -14.72 1.43 -8.46
N ARG A 117 -15.76 1.04 -7.72
CA ARG A 117 -15.96 1.51 -6.33
C ARG A 117 -14.80 1.13 -5.42
N HIS A 118 -14.28 -0.08 -5.55
CA HIS A 118 -13.09 -0.50 -4.79
C HIS A 118 -11.87 0.35 -5.16
N MET A 119 -11.65 0.64 -6.45
CA MET A 119 -10.55 1.52 -6.87
C MET A 119 -10.69 2.95 -6.36
N GLU A 120 -11.89 3.53 -6.41
CA GLU A 120 -12.17 4.86 -5.85
C GLU A 120 -11.88 4.89 -4.34
N THR A 121 -12.27 3.82 -3.63
CA THR A 121 -12.00 3.69 -2.20
C THR A 121 -10.49 3.58 -1.95
N ALA A 122 -9.76 2.77 -2.73
CA ALA A 122 -8.31 2.64 -2.62
C ALA A 122 -7.58 3.99 -2.74
N VAL A 123 -8.00 4.83 -3.69
CA VAL A 123 -7.43 6.18 -3.90
C VAL A 123 -7.66 7.08 -2.69
N SER A 124 -8.80 6.96 -2.00
CA SER A 124 -9.08 7.77 -0.80
C SER A 124 -8.18 7.44 0.40
N PHE A 125 -7.57 6.25 0.43
CA PHE A 125 -6.59 5.85 1.45
C PHE A 125 -5.13 6.05 1.04
N ALA A 126 -4.85 6.37 -0.23
CA ALA A 126 -3.49 6.54 -0.70
C ALA A 126 -2.81 7.73 0.02
N PRO A 127 -1.67 7.53 0.72
CA PRO A 127 -0.94 8.62 1.34
C PRO A 127 -0.56 9.68 0.29
N ARG A 128 -0.72 10.96 0.63
CA ARG A 128 -0.24 12.06 -0.22
C ARG A 128 1.27 11.93 -0.40
N SER A 129 1.78 12.29 -1.58
CA SER A 129 3.23 12.35 -1.83
C SER A 129 3.87 13.36 -0.87
N PRO A 130 4.75 12.92 0.03
CA PRO A 130 5.37 13.82 0.99
C PRO A 130 6.54 14.59 0.37
N GLU A 131 6.85 15.74 0.96
CA GLU A 131 8.09 16.46 0.71
C GLU A 131 9.27 15.67 1.30
N ARG A 132 10.42 15.69 0.63
CA ARG A 132 11.63 15.02 1.15
C ARG A 132 12.13 15.77 2.39
N GLU A 133 12.79 15.05 3.29
CA GLU A 133 13.36 15.61 4.53
C GLU A 133 12.34 16.06 5.59
N THR A 134 11.04 15.80 5.38
CA THR A 134 10.03 15.82 6.45
C THR A 134 9.89 14.44 7.09
N VAL A 135 9.23 14.36 8.24
CA VAL A 135 8.92 13.08 8.90
C VAL A 135 8.12 12.18 7.96
N GLU A 136 7.14 12.73 7.26
CA GLU A 136 6.31 12.02 6.28
C GLU A 136 7.14 11.53 5.09
N GLY A 137 8.09 12.35 4.62
CA GLY A 137 9.03 11.98 3.57
C GLY A 137 9.91 10.80 3.95
N ASN A 138 10.45 10.85 5.16
CA ASN A 138 11.29 9.78 5.71
C ASN A 138 10.50 8.49 5.94
N VAL A 139 9.25 8.60 6.43
CA VAL A 139 8.33 7.48 6.59
C VAL A 139 8.02 6.81 5.25
N ALA A 140 7.66 7.59 4.23
CA ALA A 140 7.36 7.04 2.91
C ALA A 140 8.59 6.37 2.28
N ALA A 141 9.79 6.94 2.45
CA ALA A 141 11.02 6.34 2.00
C ALA A 141 11.34 5.03 2.74
N ALA A 142 11.12 4.99 4.06
CA ALA A 142 11.29 3.76 4.85
C ALA A 142 10.30 2.68 4.42
N TYR A 143 9.02 3.01 4.24
CA TYR A 143 8.01 2.08 3.78
C TYR A 143 8.37 1.48 2.42
N ALA A 144 8.81 2.31 1.48
CA ALA A 144 9.22 1.87 0.15
C ALA A 144 10.41 0.88 0.20
N ARG A 145 11.38 1.11 1.10
CA ARG A 145 12.49 0.17 1.31
C ARG A 145 12.01 -1.16 1.88
N ASP A 146 11.19 -1.14 2.92
CA ASP A 146 10.66 -2.36 3.55
C ASP A 146 9.82 -3.16 2.56
N HIS A 147 8.99 -2.49 1.78
CA HIS A 147 8.19 -3.12 0.73
C HIS A 147 9.06 -3.73 -0.36
N ALA A 148 10.10 -3.03 -0.83
CA ALA A 148 11.02 -3.57 -1.81
C ALA A 148 11.81 -4.78 -1.28
N ALA A 149 12.22 -4.74 -0.01
CA ALA A 149 12.93 -5.83 0.64
C ALA A 149 12.04 -7.09 0.74
N LEU A 150 10.81 -6.98 1.25
CA LEU A 150 9.89 -8.12 1.34
C LEU A 150 9.46 -8.67 -0.03
N ARG A 151 9.42 -7.81 -1.05
CA ARG A 151 9.15 -8.24 -2.42
C ARG A 151 10.30 -9.04 -3.03
N ALA A 152 11.54 -8.69 -2.68
CA ALA A 152 12.75 -9.37 -3.16
C ALA A 152 13.09 -10.63 -2.35
N ASP A 153 12.49 -10.81 -1.17
CA ASP A 153 12.66 -11.99 -0.32
C ASP A 153 11.89 -13.19 -0.89
N GLU A 154 12.60 -14.10 -1.56
CA GLU A 154 12.00 -15.28 -2.19
C GLU A 154 11.28 -16.20 -1.19
N ASP A 155 11.72 -16.22 0.06
CA ASP A 155 11.15 -17.07 1.12
C ASP A 155 9.92 -16.42 1.78
N HIS A 156 9.71 -15.12 1.57
CA HIS A 156 8.56 -14.44 2.16
C HIS A 156 7.26 -15.00 1.62
N ARG A 157 6.38 -15.46 2.53
CA ARG A 157 5.12 -16.15 2.18
C ARG A 157 4.27 -15.47 1.12
N CYS A 158 4.27 -14.13 1.10
CA CYS A 158 3.49 -13.38 0.12
C CYS A 158 4.00 -13.52 -1.32
N ASN A 159 5.16 -14.14 -1.58
CA ASN A 159 5.73 -14.29 -2.92
C ASN A 159 5.45 -15.64 -3.58
N TRP A 160 4.96 -16.63 -2.82
CA TRP A 160 4.69 -17.99 -3.33
C TRP A 160 3.30 -18.54 -2.96
N ASP A 161 2.55 -17.88 -2.08
CA ASP A 161 1.24 -18.31 -1.55
C ASP A 161 0.06 -17.57 -2.21
N ILE A 162 0.19 -17.21 -3.51
CA ILE A 162 -0.70 -16.30 -4.27
C ILE A 162 -1.42 -16.98 -5.43
#